data_AF-A0A0F8XG60-F1
#
_entry.id   AF-A0A0F8XG60-F1
#
_cell.length_a   1.000
_cell.length_b   1.000
_cell.length_c   1.000
_cell.angle_alpha   90.00
_cell.angle_beta   90.00
_cell.angle_gamma   90.00
#
_symmetry.space_group_name_H-M   'P 1'
#
loop_
_entity.id
_entity.type
_entity.pdbx_description
1 polymer ?
#
loop_
_entity_poly.entity_id
_entity_poly.type
_entity_poly.pdbx_seq_one_letter_code
_entity_poly.pdbx_strand_id
1 'polypeptide(L)'
;MLNQDFLVFTNGVDIVKRYNGTDVVNLSNLPSSGNTICKALGLLENHLLLFHTIEGGTTLPQRVRRSDTGDPAEWVTGNAGFDDLLDSEDFIVTAEPFGPYVIIYRERSINRMSFVGTSDRLFNFETTITGEGVISLDSVINLGDIHIIFGNTNFYEYTGGFSLRPVGDELFDLVFGQSGELNPSNKNRSLSIYVEELDEAWFFYPTGQSDSPDRVVRYNVSKRSWVIKRLTDKIVGFGFYQKDASLTWNDLEGSWIEQTFAWNSKQLLANAPTIQFCGESPLQVYEYDFVSVTDDGTDITYSLETKDFFDAHKDLR
;
A
#
# COMPACT_ATOMS: atom_id res chain seq x y z
N MET A 1 -11.36 15.74 -19.68
CA MET A 1 -10.15 16.58 -19.54
C MET A 1 -10.43 17.59 -18.46
N LEU A 2 -9.97 17.31 -17.23
CA LEU A 2 -9.95 18.29 -16.16
C LEU A 2 -9.01 19.41 -16.62
N ASN A 3 -9.49 20.65 -16.75
CA ASN A 3 -8.75 21.78 -17.35
C ASN A 3 -7.73 22.40 -16.36
N GLN A 4 -7.21 21.61 -15.43
CA GLN A 4 -6.26 22.01 -14.41
C GLN A 4 -5.29 20.85 -14.18
N ASP A 5 -4.08 20.97 -14.74
CA ASP A 5 -3.03 19.97 -14.61
C ASP A 5 -2.30 20.17 -13.26
N PHE A 6 -2.87 19.61 -12.19
CA PHE A 6 -2.16 19.49 -10.92
C PHE A 6 -2.41 18.15 -10.24
N LEU A 7 -1.37 17.66 -9.55
CA LEU A 7 -1.44 16.53 -8.64
C LEU A 7 -2.03 17.00 -7.31
N VAL A 8 -2.95 16.24 -6.73
CA VAL A 8 -3.44 16.44 -5.37
C VAL A 8 -2.91 15.32 -4.49
N PHE A 9 -2.42 15.66 -3.29
CA PHE A 9 -1.86 14.69 -2.35
C PHE A 9 -2.12 15.11 -0.90
N THR A 10 -2.03 14.13 0.00
CA THR A 10 -2.21 14.29 1.45
C THR A 10 -1.20 13.43 2.19
N ASN A 11 -0.87 13.80 3.42
CA ASN A 11 -0.09 13.01 4.37
C ASN A 11 -0.90 12.64 5.63
N GLY A 12 -2.21 12.93 5.64
CA GLY A 12 -3.09 12.68 6.79
C GLY A 12 -2.88 13.62 7.99
N VAL A 13 -1.98 14.60 7.88
CA VAL A 13 -1.61 15.52 8.97
C VAL A 13 -1.78 16.98 8.55
N ASP A 14 -1.25 17.34 7.38
CA ASP A 14 -1.35 18.67 6.80
C ASP A 14 -2.62 18.83 5.96
N ILE A 15 -3.02 20.08 5.76
CA ILE A 15 -4.10 20.44 4.83
C ILE A 15 -3.77 19.89 3.45
N VAL A 16 -4.77 19.34 2.76
CA VAL A 16 -4.63 18.76 1.42
C VAL A 16 -3.90 19.72 0.48
N LYS A 17 -2.87 19.21 -0.20
CA LYS A 17 -1.98 20.00 -1.05
C LYS A 17 -2.23 19.70 -2.52
N ARG A 18 -1.88 20.66 -3.36
CA ARG A 18 -1.75 20.49 -4.81
C ARG A 18 -0.35 20.87 -5.28
N TYR A 19 0.08 20.23 -6.37
CA TYR A 19 1.33 20.52 -7.08
C TYR A 19 1.08 20.59 -8.59
N ASN A 20 1.48 21.69 -9.22
CA ASN A 20 1.29 21.95 -10.65
C ASN A 20 2.60 21.89 -11.46
N GLY A 21 3.67 21.33 -10.91
CA GLY A 21 5.00 21.37 -11.52
C GLY A 21 5.91 22.50 -11.02
N THR A 22 5.37 23.53 -10.34
CA THR A 22 6.14 24.69 -9.87
C THR A 22 6.08 24.86 -8.35
N ASP A 23 4.88 24.81 -7.77
CA ASP A 23 4.65 25.11 -6.37
C ASP A 23 3.80 24.05 -5.67
N VAL A 24 4.09 23.83 -4.38
CA VAL A 24 3.26 23.02 -3.48
C VAL A 24 2.47 23.96 -2.60
N VAL A 25 1.16 24.00 -2.79
CA VAL A 25 0.25 24.90 -2.06
C VAL A 25 -0.99 24.16 -1.56
N ASN A 26 -1.71 24.75 -0.60
CA ASN A 26 -3.00 24.20 -0.16
C ASN A 26 -3.98 24.17 -1.34
N LEU A 27 -4.78 23.10 -1.42
CA LEU A 27 -5.91 23.06 -2.35
C LEU A 27 -6.88 24.19 -1.98
N SER A 28 -7.25 24.98 -2.97
CA SER A 28 -8.12 26.15 -2.78
C SER A 28 -9.54 25.73 -2.43
N ASN A 29 -10.25 26.62 -1.71
CA ASN A 29 -11.68 26.49 -1.39
C ASN A 29 -12.07 25.19 -0.69
N LEU A 30 -11.11 24.51 -0.05
CA LEU A 30 -11.42 23.40 0.83
C LEU A 30 -12.46 23.84 1.88
N PRO A 31 -13.37 22.95 2.29
CA PRO A 31 -14.37 23.25 3.30
C PRO A 31 -13.77 23.68 4.64
N SER A 32 -14.65 24.19 5.52
CA SER A 32 -14.25 24.71 6.83
C SER A 32 -13.17 25.80 6.71
N SER A 33 -13.39 26.73 5.79
CA SER A 33 -12.49 27.88 5.52
C SER A 33 -11.05 27.45 5.17
N GLY A 34 -10.90 26.38 4.39
CA GLY A 34 -9.61 25.86 3.97
C GLY A 34 -8.97 24.87 4.94
N ASN A 35 -9.55 24.67 6.13
CA ASN A 35 -9.02 23.75 7.14
C ASN A 35 -9.63 22.36 7.01
N THR A 36 -9.24 21.66 5.94
CA THR A 36 -9.62 20.26 5.70
C THR A 36 -8.37 19.41 5.52
N ILE A 37 -8.26 18.38 6.35
CA ILE A 37 -7.26 17.29 6.24
C ILE A 37 -8.01 16.03 5.82
N CYS A 38 -7.36 15.12 5.10
CA CYS A 38 -7.94 13.81 4.80
C CYS A 38 -6.88 12.71 4.87
N LYS A 39 -7.30 11.48 5.19
CA LYS A 39 -6.39 10.35 5.31
C LYS A 39 -6.02 9.73 3.96
N ALA A 40 -6.99 9.63 3.07
CA ALA A 40 -6.81 9.07 1.73
C ALA A 40 -7.54 9.93 0.67
N LEU A 41 -7.10 9.79 -0.57
CA LEU A 41 -7.64 10.48 -1.74
C LEU A 41 -8.09 9.46 -2.78
N GLY A 42 -9.04 9.86 -3.62
CA GLY A 42 -9.43 9.06 -4.78
C GLY A 42 -10.02 9.93 -5.88
N LEU A 43 -10.18 9.32 -7.05
CA LEU A 43 -10.79 9.95 -8.21
C LEU A 43 -11.82 8.99 -8.81
N LEU A 44 -13.03 9.48 -9.08
CA LEU A 44 -14.06 8.73 -9.81
C LEU A 44 -14.91 9.69 -10.62
N GLU A 45 -15.10 9.42 -11.91
CA GLU A 45 -15.96 10.22 -12.81
C GLU A 45 -15.73 11.75 -12.73
N ASN A 46 -14.46 12.17 -12.74
CA ASN A 46 -14.02 13.58 -12.60
C ASN A 46 -14.40 14.26 -11.28
N HIS A 47 -14.68 13.49 -10.23
CA HIS A 47 -14.78 13.99 -8.86
C HIS A 47 -13.50 13.68 -8.11
N LEU A 48 -12.96 14.69 -7.41
CA LEU A 48 -11.96 14.48 -6.38
C LEU A 48 -12.67 14.02 -5.10
N LEU A 49 -12.22 12.88 -4.56
CA LEU A 49 -12.77 12.28 -3.35
C LEU A 49 -11.78 12.40 -2.20
N LEU A 50 -12.25 12.86 -1.04
CA LEU A 50 -11.52 12.89 0.21
C LEU A 50 -12.15 11.88 1.16
N PHE A 51 -11.33 10.99 1.72
CA PHE A 51 -11.76 9.97 2.66
C PHE A 51 -11.24 10.27 4.06
N HIS A 52 -12.08 10.03 5.07
CA HIS A 52 -11.74 10.26 6.48
C HIS A 52 -11.26 11.70 6.69
N THR A 53 -12.19 12.67 6.61
CA THR A 53 -11.84 14.08 6.67
C THR A 53 -11.77 14.59 8.11
N ILE A 54 -10.89 15.56 8.36
CA ILE A 54 -10.90 16.40 9.56
C ILE A 54 -11.21 17.81 9.08
N GLU A 55 -12.36 18.33 9.49
CA GLU A 55 -12.90 19.59 8.98
C GLU A 55 -13.06 20.58 10.13
N GLY A 56 -12.31 21.68 10.10
CA GLY A 56 -12.34 22.69 11.17
C GLY A 56 -12.00 22.12 12.55
N GLY A 57 -11.19 21.05 12.60
CA GLY A 57 -10.81 20.34 13.83
C GLY A 57 -11.77 19.22 14.25
N THR A 58 -12.90 19.03 13.56
CA THR A 58 -13.82 17.91 13.83
C THR A 58 -13.43 16.72 12.98
N THR A 59 -13.14 15.58 13.60
CA THR A 59 -12.80 14.34 12.90
C THR A 59 -14.07 13.64 12.41
N LEU A 60 -14.14 13.34 11.12
CA LEU A 60 -15.27 12.72 10.44
C LEU A 60 -14.78 11.45 9.72
N PRO A 61 -14.51 10.38 10.48
CA PRO A 61 -13.75 9.22 10.00
C PRO A 61 -14.50 8.33 8.99
N GLN A 62 -15.81 8.52 8.89
CA GLN A 62 -16.72 7.77 8.01
C GLN A 62 -17.16 8.57 6.79
N ARG A 63 -16.66 9.80 6.66
CA ARG A 63 -17.05 10.72 5.60
C ARG A 63 -16.29 10.43 4.32
N VAL A 64 -17.05 10.32 3.24
CA VAL A 64 -16.58 10.45 1.86
C VAL A 64 -17.04 11.81 1.36
N ARG A 65 -16.09 12.70 1.11
CA ARG A 65 -16.37 14.04 0.60
C ARG A 65 -15.99 14.13 -0.87
N ARG A 66 -16.81 14.80 -1.67
CA ARG A 66 -16.65 14.91 -3.12
C ARG A 66 -16.65 16.36 -3.58
N SER A 67 -15.77 16.69 -4.51
CA SER A 67 -15.78 17.97 -5.23
C SER A 67 -16.92 18.00 -6.25
N ASP A 68 -17.14 19.14 -6.91
CA ASP A 68 -18.01 19.22 -8.09
C ASP A 68 -17.39 18.46 -9.27
N THR A 69 -18.24 18.10 -10.24
CA THR A 69 -17.82 17.37 -11.43
C THR A 69 -16.92 18.26 -12.27
N GLY A 70 -15.65 17.86 -12.43
CA GLY A 70 -14.72 18.59 -13.29
C GLY A 70 -14.04 19.79 -12.64
N ASP A 71 -14.40 20.13 -11.39
CA ASP A 71 -13.77 21.20 -10.63
C ASP A 71 -13.35 20.71 -9.22
N PRO A 72 -12.06 20.38 -9.02
CA PRO A 72 -11.54 19.92 -7.72
C PRO A 72 -11.45 21.02 -6.65
N ALA A 73 -11.78 22.28 -6.98
CA ALA A 73 -11.81 23.41 -6.05
C ALA A 73 -13.23 23.88 -5.70
N GLU A 74 -14.28 23.18 -6.16
CA GLU A 74 -15.67 23.46 -5.77
C GLU A 74 -16.20 22.34 -4.87
N TRP A 75 -16.71 22.72 -3.69
CA TRP A 75 -17.09 21.77 -2.62
C TRP A 75 -18.50 22.04 -2.05
N VAL A 76 -19.21 23.03 -2.58
CA VAL A 76 -20.49 23.54 -2.03
C VAL A 76 -21.61 23.47 -3.06
N THR A 77 -21.34 23.80 -4.31
CA THR A 77 -22.35 23.91 -5.37
C THR A 77 -22.23 22.78 -6.41
N GLY A 78 -23.19 22.71 -7.33
CA GLY A 78 -23.22 21.68 -8.37
C GLY A 78 -23.49 20.28 -7.80
N ASN A 79 -22.62 19.33 -8.15
CA ASN A 79 -22.64 17.94 -7.70
C ASN A 79 -21.76 17.69 -6.47
N ALA A 80 -21.11 18.74 -5.93
CA ALA A 80 -20.31 18.64 -4.73
C ALA A 80 -21.15 18.20 -3.51
N GLY A 81 -20.48 17.62 -2.51
CA GLY A 81 -21.14 17.22 -1.28
C GLY A 81 -20.36 16.20 -0.48
N PHE A 82 -21.07 15.45 0.34
CA PHE A 82 -20.50 14.37 1.13
C PHE A 82 -21.55 13.29 1.38
N ASP A 83 -21.08 12.09 1.66
CA ASP A 83 -21.85 10.96 2.12
C ASP A 83 -21.11 10.35 3.32
N ASP A 84 -21.84 10.07 4.40
CA ASP A 84 -21.28 9.43 5.59
C ASP A 84 -21.66 7.94 5.57
N LEU A 85 -20.66 7.05 5.71
CA LEU A 85 -20.85 5.59 5.70
C LEU A 85 -21.28 5.10 7.09
N LEU A 86 -22.59 5.15 7.35
CA LEU A 86 -23.19 4.87 8.66
C LEU A 86 -23.72 3.42 8.81
N ASP A 87 -23.35 2.54 7.89
CA ASP A 87 -23.71 1.10 7.90
C ASP A 87 -22.99 0.31 9.00
N SER A 88 -21.82 0.77 9.45
CA SER A 88 -21.08 0.22 10.59
C SER A 88 -20.33 1.32 11.35
N GLU A 89 -19.79 1.01 12.53
CA GLU A 89 -18.99 1.94 13.36
C GLU A 89 -17.55 2.11 12.86
N ASP A 90 -17.15 1.37 11.81
CA ASP A 90 -15.76 1.29 11.35
C ASP A 90 -15.27 2.59 10.72
N PHE A 91 -13.98 2.90 10.86
CA PHE A 91 -13.38 4.07 10.24
C PHE A 91 -12.78 3.76 8.87
N ILE A 92 -12.81 4.73 7.96
CA ILE A 92 -12.15 4.61 6.66
C ILE A 92 -10.64 4.67 6.84
N VAL A 93 -9.93 3.71 6.26
CA VAL A 93 -8.47 3.62 6.33
C VAL A 93 -7.84 4.09 5.04
N THR A 94 -8.28 3.53 3.90
CA THR A 94 -7.80 3.89 2.55
C THR A 94 -8.87 3.60 1.49
N ALA A 95 -8.63 4.01 0.25
CA ALA A 95 -9.50 3.71 -0.88
C ALA A 95 -8.67 3.56 -2.16
N GLU A 96 -9.03 2.59 -3.00
CA GLU A 96 -8.32 2.29 -4.25
C GLU A 96 -9.31 2.11 -5.42
N PRO A 97 -8.98 2.60 -6.63
CA PRO A 97 -9.84 2.43 -7.80
C PRO A 97 -9.86 0.97 -8.26
N PHE A 98 -11.01 0.46 -8.68
CA PHE A 98 -11.18 -0.89 -9.20
C PHE A 98 -12.12 -0.88 -10.40
N GLY A 99 -11.54 -0.75 -11.60
CA GLY A 99 -12.30 -0.56 -12.83
C GLY A 99 -13.24 0.66 -12.73
N PRO A 100 -14.57 0.49 -12.85
CA PRO A 100 -15.54 1.60 -12.74
C PRO A 100 -15.93 1.94 -11.30
N TYR A 101 -15.31 1.30 -10.31
CA TYR A 101 -15.62 1.45 -8.89
C TYR A 101 -14.45 2.08 -8.15
N VAL A 102 -14.72 2.60 -6.95
CA VAL A 102 -13.70 2.83 -5.93
C VAL A 102 -14.00 1.91 -4.75
N ILE A 103 -13.02 1.12 -4.34
CA ILE A 103 -13.14 0.25 -3.17
C ILE A 103 -12.61 1.01 -1.96
N ILE A 104 -13.49 1.23 -1.00
CA ILE A 104 -13.21 1.92 0.25
C ILE A 104 -12.94 0.85 1.30
N TYR A 105 -11.71 0.81 1.79
CA TYR A 105 -11.26 -0.11 2.81
C TYR A 105 -11.37 0.55 4.19
N ARG A 106 -12.15 -0.05 5.07
CA ARG A 106 -12.34 0.38 6.46
C ARG A 106 -11.61 -0.57 7.39
N GLU A 107 -11.67 -0.30 8.69
CA GLU A 107 -10.99 -1.12 9.69
C GLU A 107 -11.53 -2.55 9.76
N ARG A 108 -12.85 -2.75 9.60
CA ARG A 108 -13.49 -4.08 9.66
C ARG A 108 -14.57 -4.31 8.61
N SER A 109 -14.60 -3.49 7.56
CA SER A 109 -15.50 -3.69 6.42
C SER A 109 -14.87 -3.15 5.14
N ILE A 110 -15.43 -3.58 4.01
CA ILE A 110 -15.05 -3.08 2.69
C ILE A 110 -16.33 -2.63 1.99
N ASN A 111 -16.34 -1.37 1.54
CA ASN A 111 -17.44 -0.78 0.80
C ASN A 111 -17.02 -0.56 -0.66
N ARG A 112 -17.92 -0.82 -1.60
CA ARG A 112 -17.77 -0.50 -3.01
C ARG A 112 -18.58 0.75 -3.33
N MET A 113 -17.90 1.76 -3.85
CA MET A 113 -18.47 3.00 -4.36
C MET A 113 -18.64 2.91 -5.88
N SER A 114 -19.85 3.17 -6.37
CA SER A 114 -20.19 3.18 -7.80
C SER A 114 -20.89 4.48 -8.17
N PHE A 115 -20.59 5.02 -9.36
CA PHE A 115 -21.32 6.17 -9.89
C PHE A 115 -22.71 5.76 -10.41
N VAL A 116 -23.74 6.51 -10.03
CA VAL A 116 -25.14 6.30 -10.43
C VAL A 116 -25.62 7.41 -11.37
N GLY A 117 -25.17 8.64 -11.15
CA GLY A 117 -25.47 9.78 -12.03
C GLY A 117 -26.90 10.34 -11.92
N THR A 118 -27.62 10.06 -10.84
CA THR A 118 -28.97 10.64 -10.59
C THR A 118 -28.90 11.83 -9.66
N SER A 119 -29.85 12.77 -9.78
CA SER A 119 -29.91 13.98 -8.93
C SER A 119 -30.03 13.67 -7.44
N ASP A 120 -30.75 12.59 -7.11
CA ASP A 120 -31.07 12.23 -5.73
C ASP A 120 -29.99 11.35 -5.11
N ARG A 121 -29.24 10.63 -5.95
CA ARG A 121 -28.13 9.77 -5.54
C ARG A 121 -27.07 9.74 -6.63
N LEU A 122 -26.01 10.52 -6.42
CA LEU A 122 -24.90 10.60 -7.38
C LEU A 122 -24.00 9.37 -7.30
N PHE A 123 -23.68 8.94 -6.08
CA PHE A 123 -22.89 7.76 -5.79
C PHE A 123 -23.69 6.76 -4.95
N ASN A 124 -23.49 5.48 -5.20
CA ASN A 124 -24.03 4.40 -4.40
C ASN A 124 -22.88 3.69 -3.67
N PHE A 125 -23.11 3.42 -2.39
CA PHE A 125 -22.17 2.71 -1.53
C PHE A 125 -22.80 1.38 -1.13
N GLU A 126 -22.08 0.30 -1.36
CA GLU A 126 -22.52 -1.06 -1.04
C GLU A 126 -21.44 -1.75 -0.21
N THR A 127 -21.80 -2.27 0.95
CA THR A 127 -20.91 -3.06 1.78
C THR A 127 -20.73 -4.44 1.14
N THR A 128 -19.52 -4.71 0.64
CA THR A 128 -19.23 -5.98 -0.02
C THR A 128 -18.68 -7.02 0.95
N ILE A 129 -17.87 -6.59 1.92
CA ILE A 129 -17.29 -7.44 2.96
C ILE A 129 -17.61 -6.86 4.33
N THR A 130 -17.96 -7.74 5.27
CA THR A 130 -18.17 -7.41 6.68
C THR A 130 -17.27 -8.30 7.53
N GLY A 131 -16.70 -7.73 8.60
CA GLY A 131 -15.85 -8.44 9.56
C GLY A 131 -14.36 -8.43 9.25
N GLU A 132 -13.95 -7.97 8.07
CA GLU A 132 -12.55 -7.85 7.66
C GLU A 132 -12.33 -6.54 6.88
N GLY A 133 -11.14 -5.97 7.06
CA GLY A 133 -10.75 -4.66 6.53
C GLY A 133 -9.25 -4.63 6.24
N VAL A 134 -8.61 -3.48 6.39
CA VAL A 134 -7.15 -3.33 6.19
C VAL A 134 -6.46 -2.72 7.40
N ILE A 135 -5.18 -3.04 7.60
CA ILE A 135 -4.44 -2.62 8.80
C ILE A 135 -3.86 -1.20 8.71
N SER A 136 -3.49 -0.74 7.51
CA SER A 136 -2.84 0.55 7.27
C SER A 136 -3.32 1.21 5.97
N LEU A 137 -2.93 2.47 5.79
CA LEU A 137 -3.21 3.23 4.56
C LEU A 137 -2.62 2.54 3.33
N ASP A 138 -1.37 2.11 3.44
CA ASP A 138 -0.60 1.49 2.37
C ASP A 138 -0.70 -0.04 2.39
N SER A 139 -1.82 -0.61 2.83
CA SER A 139 -2.04 -2.06 2.94
C SER A 139 -2.72 -2.69 1.72
N VAL A 140 -2.95 -1.92 0.66
CA VAL A 140 -3.68 -2.36 -0.53
C VAL A 140 -2.78 -2.21 -1.75
N ILE A 141 -2.55 -3.32 -2.42
CA ILE A 141 -1.87 -3.37 -3.72
C ILE A 141 -2.94 -3.53 -4.79
N ASN A 142 -2.96 -2.62 -5.76
CA ASN A 142 -3.88 -2.64 -6.89
C ASN A 142 -3.18 -3.19 -8.14
N LEU A 143 -3.61 -4.37 -8.61
CA LEU A 143 -3.13 -4.99 -9.86
C LEU A 143 -4.07 -4.71 -11.05
N GLY A 144 -5.09 -3.87 -10.85
CA GLY A 144 -6.11 -3.51 -11.83
C GLY A 144 -7.37 -4.37 -11.75
N ASP A 145 -7.23 -5.70 -11.92
CA ASP A 145 -8.34 -6.66 -11.86
C ASP A 145 -8.46 -7.38 -10.51
N ILE A 146 -7.42 -7.29 -9.68
CA ILE A 146 -7.35 -7.87 -8.34
C ILE A 146 -6.68 -6.86 -7.40
N HIS A 147 -7.18 -6.74 -6.18
CA HIS A 147 -6.45 -6.09 -5.10
C HIS A 147 -5.87 -7.17 -4.18
N ILE A 148 -4.59 -7.06 -3.86
CA ILE A 148 -3.96 -7.87 -2.80
C ILE A 148 -3.92 -7.01 -1.55
N ILE A 149 -4.50 -7.50 -0.46
CA ILE A 149 -4.70 -6.71 0.75
C ILE A 149 -4.04 -7.35 1.96
N PHE A 150 -3.44 -6.50 2.78
CA PHE A 150 -3.00 -6.83 4.13
C PHE A 150 -4.16 -6.56 5.10
N GLY A 151 -4.93 -7.61 5.37
CA GLY A 151 -6.06 -7.57 6.28
C GLY A 151 -5.64 -7.67 7.74
N ASN A 152 -6.62 -7.58 8.65
CA ASN A 152 -6.36 -7.69 10.09
C ASN A 152 -6.09 -9.12 10.55
N THR A 153 -6.62 -10.11 9.83
CA THR A 153 -6.53 -11.53 10.20
C THR A 153 -5.69 -12.36 9.25
N ASN A 154 -5.55 -11.92 7.99
CA ASN A 154 -4.84 -12.65 6.95
C ASN A 154 -4.45 -11.70 5.79
N PHE A 155 -3.68 -12.21 4.85
CA PHE A 155 -3.50 -11.64 3.52
C PHE A 155 -4.58 -12.18 2.58
N TYR A 156 -5.19 -11.30 1.79
CA TYR A 156 -6.29 -11.68 0.90
C TYR A 156 -6.09 -11.17 -0.51
N GLU A 157 -6.67 -11.90 -1.47
CA GLU A 157 -6.98 -11.39 -2.79
C GLU A 157 -8.46 -11.01 -2.86
N TYR A 158 -8.74 -9.83 -3.39
CA TYR A 158 -10.07 -9.28 -3.54
C TYR A 158 -10.34 -8.91 -5.00
N THR A 159 -11.44 -9.42 -5.54
CA THR A 159 -11.83 -9.25 -6.95
C THR A 159 -13.05 -8.34 -7.11
N GLY A 160 -13.35 -7.49 -6.12
CA GLY A 160 -14.49 -6.56 -6.18
C GLY A 160 -15.88 -7.18 -5.90
N GLY A 161 -15.93 -8.45 -5.48
CA GLY A 161 -17.16 -9.19 -5.15
C GLY A 161 -17.51 -9.21 -3.66
N PHE A 162 -18.32 -10.17 -3.22
CA PHE A 162 -18.74 -10.34 -1.81
C PHE A 162 -17.91 -11.38 -1.03
N SER A 163 -16.71 -11.70 -1.53
CA SER A 163 -15.83 -12.71 -0.92
C SER A 163 -14.38 -12.25 -0.98
N LEU A 164 -13.63 -12.54 0.08
CA LEU A 164 -12.18 -12.46 0.12
C LEU A 164 -11.59 -13.85 -0.05
N ARG A 165 -10.56 -13.98 -0.90
CA ARG A 165 -9.80 -15.22 -1.03
C ARG A 165 -8.57 -15.13 -0.12
N PRO A 166 -8.44 -15.95 0.93
CA PRO A 166 -7.22 -15.97 1.72
C PRO A 166 -6.05 -16.49 0.88
N VAL A 167 -4.90 -15.84 1.01
CA VAL A 167 -3.65 -16.24 0.36
C VAL A 167 -2.49 -16.37 1.34
N GLY A 168 -2.66 -15.92 2.59
CA GLY A 168 -1.64 -15.93 3.63
C GLY A 168 -1.79 -17.03 4.69
N ASP A 169 -2.58 -18.08 4.44
CA ASP A 169 -2.82 -19.14 5.44
C ASP A 169 -1.52 -19.78 5.96
N GLU A 170 -0.51 -19.91 5.11
CA GLU A 170 0.81 -20.43 5.47
C GLU A 170 1.58 -19.53 6.44
N LEU A 171 1.27 -18.23 6.44
CA LEU A 171 1.88 -17.22 7.31
C LEU A 171 1.00 -16.87 8.51
N PHE A 172 -0.18 -17.49 8.64
CA PHE A 172 -1.15 -17.11 9.67
C PHE A 172 -0.55 -17.19 11.08
N ASP A 173 0.03 -18.33 11.45
CA ASP A 173 0.59 -18.53 12.79
C ASP A 173 1.79 -17.61 13.07
N LEU A 174 2.57 -17.30 12.03
CA LEU A 174 3.72 -16.41 12.14
C LEU A 174 3.31 -14.94 12.34
N VAL A 175 2.35 -14.45 11.55
CA VAL A 175 2.04 -13.00 11.50
C VAL A 175 0.88 -12.64 12.42
N PHE A 176 -0.21 -13.40 12.35
CA PHE A 176 -1.51 -13.06 12.96
C PHE A 176 -1.88 -13.96 14.14
N GLY A 177 -1.19 -15.10 14.30
CA GLY A 177 -1.45 -16.07 15.34
C GLY A 177 -1.33 -15.46 16.74
N GLN A 178 -1.78 -16.21 17.76
CA GLN A 178 -1.71 -15.76 19.15
C GLN A 178 -0.27 -15.44 19.60
N SER A 179 0.72 -16.14 19.04
CA SER A 179 2.15 -15.90 19.24
C SER A 179 2.81 -15.23 18.03
N GLY A 180 2.01 -14.60 17.17
CA GLY A 180 2.47 -13.96 15.95
C GLY A 180 3.38 -12.78 16.22
N GLU A 181 4.22 -12.45 15.24
CA GLU A 181 5.26 -11.44 15.38
C GLU A 181 4.77 -10.01 15.10
N LEU A 182 3.60 -9.80 14.49
CA LEU A 182 3.08 -8.46 14.17
C LEU A 182 2.89 -7.60 15.45
N ASN A 183 3.47 -6.39 15.46
CA ASN A 183 3.28 -5.45 16.56
C ASN A 183 1.85 -4.83 16.51
N PRO A 184 0.97 -5.11 17.49
CA PRO A 184 -0.40 -4.60 17.48
C PRO A 184 -0.48 -3.08 17.67
N SER A 185 0.49 -2.47 18.34
CA SER A 185 0.50 -1.03 18.63
C SER A 185 0.89 -0.18 17.42
N ASN A 186 1.75 -0.72 16.55
CA ASN A 186 2.30 0.00 15.39
C ASN A 186 1.92 -0.64 14.03
N LYS A 187 0.96 -1.57 14.00
CA LYS A 187 0.52 -2.25 12.76
C LYS A 187 0.06 -1.30 11.66
N ASN A 188 -0.41 -0.11 12.02
CA ASN A 188 -0.82 0.94 11.09
C ASN A 188 0.34 1.59 10.31
N ARG A 189 1.60 1.31 10.69
CA ARG A 189 2.81 1.72 9.95
C ARG A 189 3.27 0.68 8.93
N SER A 190 2.50 -0.38 8.74
CA SER A 190 2.77 -1.37 7.69
C SER A 190 2.60 -0.73 6.31
N LEU A 191 3.38 -1.18 5.35
CA LEU A 191 3.36 -0.69 3.97
C LEU A 191 3.43 -1.86 3.00
N SER A 192 2.87 -1.67 1.82
CA SER A 192 2.83 -2.69 0.79
C SER A 192 3.21 -2.09 -0.55
N ILE A 193 3.96 -2.87 -1.33
CA ILE A 193 4.41 -2.48 -2.67
C ILE A 193 4.26 -3.67 -3.61
N TYR A 194 4.05 -3.35 -4.88
CA TYR A 194 4.12 -4.35 -5.94
C TYR A 194 5.39 -4.16 -6.77
N VAL A 195 6.10 -5.25 -6.99
CA VAL A 195 7.32 -5.28 -7.81
C VAL A 195 7.02 -6.05 -9.08
N GLU A 196 6.72 -5.33 -10.16
CA GLU A 196 6.30 -5.90 -11.45
C GLU A 196 7.38 -6.81 -12.05
N GLU A 197 8.66 -6.47 -11.85
CA GLU A 197 9.79 -7.22 -12.40
C GLU A 197 9.90 -8.62 -11.83
N LEU A 198 9.42 -8.82 -10.60
CA LEU A 198 9.46 -10.09 -9.89
C LEU A 198 8.09 -10.78 -9.82
N ASP A 199 7.01 -10.08 -10.21
CA ASP A 199 5.63 -10.50 -10.00
C ASP A 199 5.36 -10.79 -8.50
N GLU A 200 5.83 -9.87 -7.64
CA GLU A 200 5.79 -10.03 -6.19
C GLU A 200 5.11 -8.85 -5.48
N ALA A 201 4.18 -9.19 -4.58
CA ALA A 201 3.59 -8.28 -3.60
C ALA A 201 4.38 -8.34 -2.30
N TRP A 202 4.97 -7.23 -1.87
CA TRP A 202 5.77 -7.16 -0.66
C TRP A 202 4.98 -6.43 0.42
N PHE A 203 4.89 -7.01 1.60
CA PHE A 203 4.22 -6.44 2.76
C PHE A 203 5.24 -6.29 3.88
N PHE A 204 5.47 -5.05 4.29
CA PHE A 204 6.36 -4.73 5.38
C PHE A 204 5.56 -4.38 6.62
N TYR A 205 5.99 -4.86 7.77
CA TYR A 205 5.32 -4.60 9.03
C TYR A 205 6.29 -4.61 10.21
N PRO A 206 5.97 -3.88 11.29
CA PRO A 206 6.77 -3.89 12.51
C PRO A 206 6.55 -5.18 13.30
N THR A 207 7.62 -5.76 13.82
CA THR A 207 7.55 -6.95 14.69
C THR A 207 7.73 -6.63 16.17
N GLY A 208 7.07 -7.38 17.04
CA GLY A 208 7.26 -7.35 18.49
C GLY A 208 7.10 -5.95 19.10
N GLN A 209 8.22 -5.35 19.51
CA GLN A 209 8.29 -3.99 20.09
C GLN A 209 8.87 -2.95 19.11
N SER A 210 9.10 -3.30 17.84
CA SER A 210 9.60 -2.34 16.85
C SER A 210 8.53 -1.30 16.54
N ASP A 211 8.94 -0.04 16.50
CA ASP A 211 8.05 1.05 16.09
C ASP A 211 7.91 1.17 14.58
N SER A 212 8.81 0.60 13.80
CA SER A 212 8.83 0.68 12.34
C SER A 212 8.99 -0.70 11.68
N PRO A 213 8.54 -0.84 10.42
CA PRO A 213 8.67 -2.08 9.68
C PRO A 213 10.11 -2.60 9.60
N ASP A 214 10.34 -3.77 10.19
CA ASP A 214 11.63 -4.49 10.17
C ASP A 214 11.51 -5.88 9.53
N ARG A 215 10.30 -6.27 9.16
CA ARG A 215 9.98 -7.52 8.47
C ARG A 215 9.35 -7.22 7.12
N VAL A 216 9.68 -8.04 6.12
CA VAL A 216 8.96 -8.09 4.85
C VAL A 216 8.58 -9.52 4.51
N VAL A 217 7.31 -9.71 4.12
CA VAL A 217 6.82 -10.94 3.50
C VAL A 217 6.51 -10.65 2.05
N ARG A 218 6.95 -11.52 1.15
CA ARG A 218 6.84 -11.37 -0.29
C ARG A 218 5.98 -12.49 -0.82
N TYR A 219 4.90 -12.15 -1.49
CA TYR A 219 4.00 -13.08 -2.15
C TYR A 219 4.24 -13.02 -3.64
N ASN A 220 4.71 -14.12 -4.22
CA ASN A 220 4.78 -14.23 -5.67
C ASN A 220 3.40 -14.59 -6.22
N VAL A 221 2.83 -13.72 -7.06
CA VAL A 221 1.42 -13.82 -7.49
C VAL A 221 1.21 -15.03 -8.40
N SER A 222 2.10 -15.25 -9.37
CA SER A 222 2.03 -16.40 -10.28
C SER A 222 2.29 -17.73 -9.60
N LYS A 223 3.31 -17.81 -8.72
CA LYS A 223 3.72 -19.06 -8.05
C LYS A 223 2.91 -19.36 -6.80
N ARG A 224 2.20 -18.36 -6.25
CA ARG A 224 1.44 -18.44 -5.00
C ARG A 224 2.27 -18.97 -3.84
N SER A 225 3.46 -18.42 -3.70
CA SER A 225 4.44 -18.82 -2.68
C SER A 225 4.93 -17.61 -1.90
N TRP A 226 5.19 -17.83 -0.62
CA TRP A 226 5.69 -16.79 0.27
C TRP A 226 7.19 -16.90 0.51
N VAL A 227 7.84 -15.74 0.59
CA VAL A 227 9.22 -15.58 1.04
C VAL A 227 9.24 -14.57 2.16
N ILE A 228 9.97 -14.86 3.23
CA ILE A 228 10.04 -14.00 4.41
C ILE A 228 11.48 -13.49 4.51
N LYS A 229 11.67 -12.17 4.61
CA LYS A 229 12.98 -11.54 4.85
C LYS A 229 12.88 -10.64 6.08
N ARG A 230 13.94 -10.64 6.90
CA ARG A 230 14.14 -9.62 7.92
C ARG A 230 15.06 -8.57 7.35
N LEU A 231 14.72 -7.30 7.55
CA LEU A 231 15.51 -6.18 7.05
C LEU A 231 16.48 -5.74 8.13
N THR A 232 17.69 -5.37 7.74
CA THR A 232 18.66 -4.78 8.66
C THR A 232 18.18 -3.38 9.06
N ASP A 233 17.79 -2.59 8.06
CA ASP A 233 17.23 -1.26 8.24
C ASP A 233 15.71 -1.27 8.27
N LYS A 234 15.15 -0.40 9.12
CA LYS A 234 13.70 -0.26 9.23
C LYS A 234 13.16 0.69 8.16
N ILE A 235 12.18 0.23 7.41
CA ILE A 235 11.67 0.94 6.23
C ILE A 235 10.38 1.68 6.57
N VAL A 236 10.35 2.98 6.29
CA VAL A 236 9.21 3.87 6.61
C VAL A 236 8.52 4.46 5.38
N GLY A 237 9.04 4.19 4.19
CA GLY A 237 8.47 4.64 2.93
C GLY A 237 9.20 4.05 1.74
N PHE A 238 8.63 4.24 0.57
CA PHE A 238 9.19 3.74 -0.69
C PHE A 238 8.94 4.72 -1.84
N GLY A 239 9.67 4.52 -2.92
CA GLY A 239 9.47 5.20 -4.20
C GLY A 239 10.00 4.35 -5.35
N PHE A 240 9.54 4.65 -6.55
CA PHE A 240 10.05 4.04 -7.77
C PHE A 240 11.03 5.00 -8.45
N TYR A 241 12.11 4.44 -8.96
CA TYR A 241 13.14 5.18 -9.68
C TYR A 241 13.56 4.40 -10.93
N GLN A 242 14.26 5.07 -11.84
CA GLN A 242 14.83 4.45 -13.03
C GLN A 242 16.32 4.77 -13.06
N LYS A 243 17.16 3.76 -13.30
CA LYS A 243 18.61 3.95 -13.32
C LYS A 243 19.02 4.91 -14.44
N ASP A 244 19.77 5.95 -14.11
CA ASP A 244 20.24 6.93 -15.10
C ASP A 244 21.35 6.40 -16.02
N ALA A 245 22.10 5.39 -15.56
CA ALA A 245 23.22 4.81 -16.28
C ALA A 245 23.23 3.29 -16.15
N SER A 246 23.81 2.63 -17.15
CA SER A 246 24.11 1.20 -17.06
C SER A 246 25.29 0.98 -16.13
N LEU A 247 25.19 -0.01 -15.25
CA LEU A 247 26.31 -0.47 -14.43
C LEU A 247 27.34 -1.13 -15.35
N THR A 248 28.58 -0.65 -15.30
CA THR A 248 29.71 -1.25 -16.00
C THR A 248 30.47 -2.18 -15.08
N TRP A 249 31.36 -3.01 -15.64
CA TRP A 249 32.25 -3.85 -14.83
C TRP A 249 33.04 -3.06 -13.78
N ASN A 250 33.43 -1.82 -14.08
CA ASN A 250 34.21 -0.99 -13.15
C ASN A 250 33.39 -0.50 -11.95
N ASP A 251 32.06 -0.56 -12.05
CA ASP A 251 31.12 -0.12 -11.00
C ASP A 251 30.71 -1.29 -10.09
N LEU A 252 31.04 -2.54 -10.48
CA LEU A 252 30.69 -3.73 -9.72
C LEU A 252 31.77 -4.03 -8.67
N GLU A 253 31.32 -4.37 -7.46
CA GLU A 253 32.20 -4.83 -6.40
C GLU A 253 32.45 -6.35 -6.52
N GLY A 254 33.67 -6.78 -6.18
CA GLY A 254 34.07 -8.18 -6.16
C GLY A 254 34.77 -8.67 -7.44
N SER A 255 34.98 -9.98 -7.49
CA SER A 255 35.69 -10.69 -8.54
C SER A 255 34.74 -11.21 -9.63
N TRP A 256 35.31 -11.64 -10.76
CA TRP A 256 34.53 -12.16 -11.90
C TRP A 256 33.72 -13.40 -11.52
N ILE A 257 34.24 -14.21 -10.60
CA ILE A 257 33.60 -15.47 -10.16
C ILE A 257 32.40 -15.19 -9.26
N GLU A 258 32.41 -14.08 -8.54
CA GLU A 258 31.32 -13.69 -7.62
C GLU A 258 30.13 -13.08 -8.37
N GLN A 259 30.31 -12.63 -9.62
CA GLN A 259 29.22 -12.16 -10.47
C GLN A 259 28.43 -13.34 -11.04
N THR A 260 27.39 -13.78 -10.33
CA THR A 260 26.55 -14.93 -10.70
C THR A 260 25.35 -14.57 -11.59
N PHE A 261 25.13 -13.28 -11.86
CA PHE A 261 24.05 -12.79 -12.72
C PHE A 261 24.43 -12.76 -14.20
N ALA A 262 23.43 -12.69 -15.07
CA ALA A 262 23.64 -12.57 -16.51
C ALA A 262 24.19 -11.18 -16.88
N TRP A 263 25.28 -11.15 -17.64
CA TRP A 263 25.81 -9.95 -18.27
C TRP A 263 24.79 -9.33 -19.24
N ASN A 264 24.72 -7.99 -19.28
CA ASN A 264 23.69 -7.24 -20.02
C ASN A 264 22.24 -7.59 -19.62
N SER A 265 22.04 -8.11 -18.41
CA SER A 265 20.69 -8.26 -17.85
C SER A 265 20.02 -6.89 -17.73
N LYS A 266 18.69 -6.87 -17.90
CA LYS A 266 17.88 -5.64 -17.86
C LYS A 266 18.18 -4.79 -16.61
N GLN A 267 18.35 -5.43 -15.45
CA GLN A 267 18.62 -4.79 -14.15
C GLN A 267 19.94 -3.98 -14.07
N LEU A 268 20.89 -4.23 -14.99
CA LEU A 268 22.17 -3.52 -15.08
C LEU A 268 22.15 -2.40 -16.12
N LEU A 269 21.09 -2.28 -16.92
CA LEU A 269 21.01 -1.30 -18.01
C LEU A 269 20.38 0.01 -17.51
N ALA A 270 20.74 1.11 -18.17
CA ALA A 270 20.04 2.38 -17.99
C ALA A 270 18.54 2.24 -18.29
N ASN A 271 17.73 3.03 -17.59
CA ASN A 271 16.27 3.01 -17.58
C ASN A 271 15.66 1.72 -17.00
N ALA A 272 16.45 0.86 -16.37
CA ALA A 272 15.92 -0.22 -15.58
C ALA A 272 15.16 0.35 -14.37
N PRO A 273 13.91 -0.08 -14.13
CA PRO A 273 13.18 0.29 -12.93
C PRO A 273 13.88 -0.28 -11.70
N THR A 274 13.93 0.52 -10.65
CA THR A 274 14.46 0.17 -9.33
C THR A 274 13.55 0.72 -8.25
N ILE A 275 13.68 0.19 -7.04
CA ILE A 275 12.87 0.58 -5.90
C ILE A 275 13.78 1.28 -4.91
N GLN A 276 13.31 2.41 -4.41
CA GLN A 276 13.95 3.16 -3.35
C GLN A 276 13.18 2.97 -2.05
N PHE A 277 13.92 2.79 -0.96
CA PHE A 277 13.37 2.69 0.39
C PHE A 277 13.87 3.85 1.24
N CYS A 278 12.99 4.37 2.09
CA CYS A 278 13.35 5.36 3.09
C CYS A 278 13.58 4.65 4.43
N GLY A 279 14.80 4.74 4.96
CA GLY A 279 15.15 4.20 6.28
C GLY A 279 14.74 5.13 7.43
N GLU A 280 14.43 4.56 8.59
CA GLU A 280 14.07 5.33 9.79
C GLU A 280 15.27 6.04 10.44
N SER A 281 16.41 5.35 10.54
CA SER A 281 17.59 5.88 11.24
C SER A 281 18.88 5.24 10.72
N PRO A 282 19.76 5.99 10.05
CA PRO A 282 19.61 7.40 9.66
C PRO A 282 18.48 7.59 8.62
N LEU A 283 17.95 8.81 8.53
CA LEU A 283 17.00 9.18 7.46
C LEU A 283 17.76 9.23 6.13
N GLN A 284 17.83 8.08 5.46
CA GLN A 284 18.53 7.88 4.21
C GLN A 284 17.64 7.15 3.21
N VAL A 285 17.92 7.38 1.93
CA VAL A 285 17.29 6.65 0.83
C VAL A 285 18.23 5.55 0.40
N TYR A 286 17.75 4.32 0.46
CA TYR A 286 18.43 3.11 0.02
C TYR A 286 17.85 2.68 -1.32
N GLU A 287 18.68 2.18 -2.23
CA GLU A 287 18.23 1.54 -3.46
C GLU A 287 18.20 0.03 -3.26
N TYR A 288 17.12 -0.63 -3.69
CA TYR A 288 17.06 -2.08 -3.69
C TYR A 288 17.89 -2.65 -4.83
N ASP A 289 19.04 -3.23 -4.49
CA ASP A 289 19.85 -3.95 -5.45
C ASP A 289 19.38 -5.40 -5.60
N PHE A 290 19.02 -5.76 -6.83
CA PHE A 290 18.57 -7.11 -7.19
C PHE A 290 19.72 -8.12 -7.30
N VAL A 291 20.98 -7.68 -7.38
CA VAL A 291 22.15 -8.56 -7.52
C VAL A 291 23.04 -8.62 -6.28
N SER A 292 22.90 -7.66 -5.36
CA SER A 292 23.67 -7.66 -4.12
C SER A 292 23.34 -8.89 -3.27
N VAL A 293 24.37 -9.43 -2.63
CA VAL A 293 24.28 -10.51 -1.64
C VAL A 293 24.24 -9.97 -0.20
N THR A 294 24.33 -8.64 -0.03
CA THR A 294 24.32 -7.95 1.27
C THR A 294 23.20 -6.90 1.35
N ASP A 295 22.74 -6.62 2.57
CA ASP A 295 21.80 -5.56 2.95
C ASP A 295 22.61 -4.48 3.68
N ASP A 296 22.93 -3.38 2.99
CA ASP A 296 23.81 -2.31 3.48
C ASP A 296 25.16 -2.83 4.05
N GLY A 297 25.83 -3.71 3.29
CA GLY A 297 27.10 -4.31 3.69
C GLY A 297 26.99 -5.43 4.74
N THR A 298 25.78 -5.78 5.19
CA THR A 298 25.52 -6.90 6.10
C THR A 298 25.04 -8.14 5.33
N ASP A 299 25.57 -9.32 5.64
CA ASP A 299 25.16 -10.57 4.98
C ASP A 299 23.66 -10.87 5.15
N ILE A 300 22.98 -11.20 4.04
CA ILE A 300 21.57 -11.57 4.07
C ILE A 300 21.42 -12.96 4.68
N THR A 301 20.90 -13.03 5.89
CA THR A 301 20.60 -14.31 6.55
C THR A 301 19.38 -14.97 5.91
N TYR A 302 19.51 -16.23 5.52
CA TYR A 302 18.39 -17.05 5.06
C TYR A 302 18.17 -18.24 6.00
N SER A 303 16.91 -18.60 6.22
CA SER A 303 16.52 -19.84 6.88
C SER A 303 15.52 -20.56 5.99
N LEU A 304 15.75 -21.85 5.76
CA LEU A 304 14.81 -22.73 5.07
C LEU A 304 14.15 -23.63 6.11
N GLU A 305 12.85 -23.46 6.31
CA GLU A 305 12.06 -24.34 7.16
C GLU A 305 11.23 -25.26 6.26
N THR A 306 11.47 -26.57 6.38
CA THR A 306 10.70 -27.60 5.69
C THR A 306 9.79 -28.29 6.69
N LYS A 307 8.65 -28.83 6.24
CA LYS A 307 7.85 -29.73 7.09
C LYS A 307 8.71 -30.88 7.59
N ASP A 308 8.52 -31.24 8.85
CA ASP A 308 9.23 -32.38 9.43
C ASP A 308 8.78 -33.67 8.73
N PHE A 309 9.72 -34.49 8.29
CA PHE A 309 9.43 -35.77 7.64
C PHE A 309 9.23 -36.82 8.73
N PHE A 310 7.99 -36.99 9.18
CA PHE A 310 7.65 -38.10 10.07
C PHE A 310 7.62 -39.42 9.29
N ASP A 311 8.70 -40.20 9.38
CA ASP A 311 8.70 -41.60 8.96
C ASP A 311 8.13 -42.46 10.09
N ALA A 312 6.90 -42.95 9.91
CA ALA A 312 6.21 -43.80 10.87
C ALA A 312 6.92 -45.16 11.14
N HIS A 313 8.01 -45.48 10.41
CA HIS A 313 8.76 -46.73 10.52
C HIS A 313 10.19 -46.61 11.05
N LYS A 314 10.64 -45.44 11.53
CA LYS A 314 11.90 -45.37 12.28
C LYS A 314 11.68 -45.85 13.71
N ASP A 315 11.87 -47.15 13.90
CA ASP A 315 11.88 -47.81 15.22
C ASP A 315 12.67 -46.99 16.24
N LEU A 316 11.97 -46.64 17.33
CA LEU A 316 12.57 -46.16 18.56
C LEU A 316 13.55 -47.23 19.06
N ARG A 317 14.85 -46.94 18.97
CA ARG A 317 15.91 -47.77 19.53
C ARG A 317 16.43 -47.15 20.82
#